data_AF-A0A8J4YA02-F1
#
_entry.id   AF-A0A8J4YA02-F1
#
_cell.length_a   1.000
_cell.length_b   1.000
_cell.length_c   1.000
_cell.angle_alpha   90.00
_cell.angle_beta   90.00
_cell.angle_gamma   90.00
#
_symmetry.space_group_name_H-M   'P 1'
#
loop_
_entity.id
_entity.type
_entity.pdbx_description
1 polymer ?
#
loop_
_entity_poly.entity_id
_entity_poly.type
_entity_poly.pdbx_seq_one_letter_code
_entity_poly.pdbx_strand_id
1 'polypeptide(L)'
;MPLELLTGAKNKQCSLLPTLFSIHWSNRLWQRATLDSNNSFLLYSAIFDPQTDHLDWQRKSSDRQMPYLLRCPLPPGTKDVPLAVSLTSKPCGQATNLLKVFGARRREVSAYRNRKLPDNPSKMVRGWAAAVCGPALFYYHEDFSTRLVEWLELMRAQGFSQVFLHVVDVHPNIIKVLRHYTQEGFVEVTDYTYPSPYLNDPDLRRLWVMVERSKMFAQENVYFNDCILRHMHRYRFIAHFDPDEVPILPKHDNFTHLMDDLMASQKGKTPPGYKFELTYFYDNLDLHEEAADVPHYLWALRHTLRESPYSTDPNPGRYKSLFDMNTVRGIDSHTTRLCLSGPCDSSRPKSVSNDTVFIGHYKKMCDKKCMNTTLHDLTLLKYKKQVGSRVVKVLSTLQLL
;
A
#
# COMPACT_ATOMS: atom_id res chain seq x y z
N MET A 1 -31.23 -2.03 10.01
CA MET A 1 -31.26 -2.83 11.25
C MET A 1 -29.85 -3.38 11.48
N PRO A 2 -29.22 -3.10 12.62
CA PRO A 2 -27.84 -3.52 12.90
C PRO A 2 -27.78 -5.04 13.04
N LEU A 3 -26.74 -5.65 12.49
CA LEU A 3 -26.47 -7.08 12.58
C LEU A 3 -26.30 -7.47 14.06
N GLU A 4 -27.33 -8.08 14.64
CA GLU A 4 -27.17 -8.93 15.81
C GLU A 4 -26.28 -10.09 15.38
N LEU A 5 -25.07 -10.16 15.92
CA LEU A 5 -24.48 -11.47 16.22
C LEU A 5 -25.42 -12.06 17.26
N LEU A 6 -26.42 -12.76 16.75
CA LEU A 6 -27.50 -13.37 17.50
C LEU A 6 -26.89 -14.38 18.49
N THR A 7 -26.71 -13.94 19.73
CA THR A 7 -27.47 -14.61 20.79
C THR A 7 -28.93 -14.56 20.34
N GLY A 8 -29.43 -15.70 19.88
CA GLY A 8 -30.74 -15.83 19.24
C GLY A 8 -31.81 -15.02 19.95
N ALA A 9 -32.59 -14.27 19.17
CA ALA A 9 -33.95 -13.91 19.55
C ALA A 9 -34.63 -15.19 20.04
N LYS A 10 -34.84 -15.27 21.36
CA LYS A 10 -35.37 -16.42 22.10
C LYS A 10 -34.54 -17.71 21.97
N ASN A 11 -33.51 -17.86 22.81
CA ASN A 11 -32.95 -19.16 23.23
C ASN A 11 -32.54 -20.19 22.15
N LYS A 12 -32.37 -19.81 20.88
CA LYS A 12 -31.85 -20.70 19.84
C LYS A 12 -30.48 -20.21 19.37
N GLN A 13 -29.44 -20.87 19.86
CA GLN A 13 -28.10 -20.81 19.25
C GLN A 13 -28.18 -21.43 17.85
N CYS A 14 -28.07 -20.61 16.82
CA CYS A 14 -27.93 -21.09 15.46
C CYS A 14 -26.48 -21.57 15.24
N SER A 15 -26.29 -22.73 14.62
CA SER A 15 -24.96 -23.11 14.12
C SER A 15 -24.64 -22.25 12.90
N LEU A 16 -23.82 -21.22 13.09
CA LEU A 16 -23.48 -20.23 12.07
C LEU A 16 -22.18 -20.54 11.31
N LEU A 17 -21.47 -21.60 11.72
CA LEU A 17 -20.28 -22.04 11.00
C LEU A 17 -20.70 -22.88 9.79
N PRO A 18 -20.21 -22.55 8.59
CA PRO A 18 -20.43 -23.39 7.41
C PRO A 18 -19.81 -24.77 7.65
N THR A 19 -20.46 -25.81 7.13
CA THR A 19 -19.83 -27.12 7.02
C THR A 19 -18.65 -27.03 6.05
N LEU A 20 -17.62 -27.88 6.21
CA LEU A 20 -16.49 -27.91 5.27
C LEU A 20 -16.93 -28.10 3.81
N PHE A 21 -18.03 -28.84 3.59
CA PHE A 21 -18.60 -29.12 2.28
C PHE A 21 -19.41 -27.95 1.69
N SER A 22 -19.87 -27.01 2.51
CA SER A 22 -20.62 -25.84 2.05
C SER A 22 -19.73 -24.64 1.74
N ILE A 23 -18.43 -24.73 2.03
CA ILE A 23 -17.46 -23.69 1.68
C ILE A 23 -16.88 -24.03 0.31
N HIS A 24 -17.06 -23.12 -0.65
CA HIS A 24 -16.35 -23.18 -1.91
C HIS A 24 -14.92 -22.64 -1.74
N TRP A 25 -13.99 -23.55 -1.45
CA TRP A 25 -12.58 -23.22 -1.38
C TRP A 25 -12.04 -22.95 -2.77
N SER A 26 -11.52 -21.74 -2.97
CA SER A 26 -10.64 -21.41 -4.08
C SER A 26 -9.38 -20.80 -3.49
N ASN A 27 -8.19 -21.17 -3.99
CA ASN A 27 -6.91 -20.54 -3.61
C ASN A 27 -6.80 -19.11 -4.17
N ARG A 28 -7.89 -18.35 -4.08
CA ARG A 28 -8.03 -16.98 -4.53
C ARG A 28 -8.21 -16.12 -3.30
N LEU A 29 -7.78 -14.86 -3.41
CA LEU A 29 -7.93 -13.89 -2.33
C LEU A 29 -9.39 -13.66 -1.93
N TRP A 30 -10.33 -13.84 -2.86
CA TRP A 30 -11.75 -13.57 -2.64
C TRP A 30 -12.61 -14.84 -2.68
N GLN A 31 -13.71 -14.80 -1.93
CA GLN A 31 -14.77 -15.80 -1.97
C GLN A 31 -16.07 -15.20 -2.50
N ARG A 32 -16.85 -15.97 -3.24
CA ARG A 32 -18.19 -15.52 -3.68
C ARG A 32 -19.20 -15.74 -2.56
N ALA A 33 -19.95 -14.70 -2.22
CA ALA A 33 -21.13 -14.79 -1.36
C ALA A 33 -22.38 -14.40 -2.16
N THR A 34 -23.28 -15.36 -2.34
CA THR A 34 -24.59 -15.12 -2.96
C THR A 34 -25.59 -14.86 -1.84
N LEU A 35 -26.12 -13.65 -1.77
CA LEU A 35 -27.09 -13.27 -0.75
C LEU A 35 -28.51 -13.67 -1.16
N ASP A 36 -28.86 -13.43 -2.43
CA ASP A 36 -30.11 -13.85 -3.04
C ASP A 36 -29.90 -14.08 -4.54
N SER A 37 -30.97 -14.34 -5.31
CA SER A 37 -30.89 -14.61 -6.75
C SER A 37 -30.27 -13.47 -7.56
N ASN A 38 -30.29 -12.24 -7.05
CA ASN A 38 -29.89 -11.04 -7.80
C ASN A 38 -28.65 -10.36 -7.21
N ASN A 39 -28.27 -10.68 -5.96
CA ASN A 39 -27.18 -10.02 -5.24
C ASN A 39 -26.07 -11.03 -4.91
N SER A 40 -24.91 -10.85 -5.56
CA SER A 40 -23.68 -11.57 -5.22
C SER A 40 -22.52 -10.60 -4.97
N PHE A 41 -21.72 -10.90 -3.96
CA PHE A 41 -20.53 -10.13 -3.59
C PHE A 41 -19.28 -11.00 -3.68
N LEU A 42 -18.16 -10.35 -3.94
CA LEU A 42 -16.84 -10.95 -3.83
C LEU A 42 -16.22 -10.44 -2.53
N LEU A 43 -16.03 -11.34 -1.59
CA LEU A 43 -15.54 -11.05 -0.26
C LEU A 43 -14.03 -11.27 -0.21
N TYR A 44 -13.25 -10.20 -0.03
CA TYR A 44 -11.78 -10.25 -0.02
C TYR A 44 -11.22 -10.49 1.38
N SER A 45 -11.66 -9.69 2.35
CA SER A 45 -11.12 -9.73 3.72
C SER A 45 -12.18 -9.35 4.74
N ALA A 46 -12.12 -9.99 5.90
CA ALA A 46 -12.79 -9.51 7.10
C ALA A 46 -11.77 -8.83 8.00
N ILE A 47 -12.04 -7.58 8.38
CA ILE A 47 -11.13 -6.76 9.16
C ILE A 47 -11.82 -6.38 10.46
N PHE A 48 -11.16 -6.64 11.59
CA PHE A 48 -11.62 -6.19 12.88
C PHE A 48 -11.38 -4.69 13.04
N ASP A 49 -12.43 -3.92 13.25
CA ASP A 49 -12.35 -2.50 13.57
C ASP A 49 -13.25 -2.18 14.78
N PRO A 50 -12.69 -1.75 15.93
CA PRO A 50 -13.50 -1.43 17.10
C PRO A 50 -14.22 -0.08 16.98
N GLN A 51 -13.96 0.71 15.95
CA GLN A 51 -14.48 2.06 15.81
C GLN A 51 -15.77 2.12 14.97
N THR A 52 -16.60 3.13 15.24
CA THR A 52 -17.95 3.27 14.68
C THR A 52 -18.00 4.35 13.59
N ASP A 53 -18.15 3.97 12.31
CA ASP A 53 -19.18 4.48 11.39
C ASP A 53 -19.04 4.00 9.93
N HIS A 54 -20.17 4.04 9.21
CA HIS A 54 -20.40 3.54 7.85
C HIS A 54 -19.78 4.43 6.76
N LEU A 55 -19.37 3.85 5.62
CA LEU A 55 -19.92 4.24 4.30
C LEU A 55 -19.48 3.31 3.15
N ASP A 56 -20.38 3.10 2.18
CA ASP A 56 -20.01 2.94 0.77
C ASP A 56 -19.51 4.30 0.27
N TRP A 57 -18.21 4.40 -0.02
CA TRP A 57 -17.58 5.66 -0.42
C TRP A 57 -17.53 5.84 -1.94
N GLN A 58 -17.86 4.81 -2.72
CA GLN A 58 -17.77 4.85 -4.18
C GLN A 58 -19.14 4.96 -4.82
N ARG A 59 -19.20 5.69 -5.93
CA ARG A 59 -20.42 5.71 -6.74
C ARG A 59 -20.60 4.34 -7.39
N LYS A 60 -21.83 3.82 -7.35
CA LYS A 60 -22.20 2.63 -8.10
C LYS A 60 -21.88 2.82 -9.58
N SER A 61 -21.45 1.73 -10.20
CA SER A 61 -21.20 1.64 -11.63
C SER A 61 -21.81 0.36 -12.15
N SER A 62 -22.41 0.44 -13.34
CA SER A 62 -22.85 -0.73 -14.11
C SER A 62 -21.78 -1.24 -15.08
N ASP A 63 -20.72 -0.46 -15.33
CA ASP A 63 -19.65 -0.78 -16.29
C ASP A 63 -18.49 -1.59 -15.68
N ARG A 64 -18.34 -1.55 -14.35
CA ARG A 64 -17.23 -2.21 -13.63
C ARG A 64 -17.61 -2.58 -12.22
N GLN A 65 -16.90 -3.58 -11.70
CA GLN A 65 -17.01 -3.99 -10.31
C GLN A 65 -16.41 -2.94 -9.39
N MET A 66 -17.23 -2.43 -8.47
CA MET A 66 -16.83 -1.44 -7.49
C MET A 66 -16.50 -2.11 -6.15
N PRO A 67 -15.42 -1.71 -5.45
CA PRO A 67 -15.15 -2.16 -4.10
C PRO A 67 -16.13 -1.53 -3.10
N TYR A 68 -16.61 -2.35 -2.17
CA TYR A 68 -17.48 -1.94 -1.07
C TYR A 68 -16.87 -2.36 0.27
N LEU A 69 -17.05 -1.52 1.29
CA LEU A 69 -16.76 -1.88 2.67
C LEU A 69 -18.08 -2.18 3.41
N LEU A 70 -18.28 -3.46 3.72
CA LEU A 70 -19.43 -3.92 4.48
C LEU A 70 -19.08 -3.91 5.97
N ARG A 71 -19.88 -3.20 6.77
CA ARG A 71 -19.74 -3.17 8.22
C ARG A 71 -20.67 -4.18 8.88
N CYS A 72 -20.12 -4.97 9.79
CA CYS A 72 -20.87 -5.89 10.64
C CYS A 72 -20.55 -5.55 12.10
N PRO A 73 -21.40 -4.77 12.81
CA PRO A 73 -21.14 -4.43 14.21
C PRO A 73 -21.11 -5.69 15.08
N LEU A 74 -20.14 -5.75 15.99
CA LEU A 74 -20.08 -6.81 16.98
C LEU A 74 -21.04 -6.52 18.15
N PRO A 75 -21.59 -7.53 18.83
CA PRO A 75 -22.46 -7.34 19.97
C PRO A 75 -21.73 -6.61 21.09
N PRO A 76 -22.47 -5.78 21.86
CA PRO A 76 -21.95 -5.22 23.09
C PRO A 76 -21.35 -6.31 23.99
N GLY A 77 -20.16 -6.06 24.52
CA GLY A 77 -19.47 -7.01 25.41
C GLY A 77 -18.66 -8.11 24.72
N THR A 78 -18.59 -8.15 23.39
CA THR A 78 -17.61 -9.01 22.69
C THR A 78 -16.20 -8.64 23.15
N LYS A 79 -15.52 -9.57 23.85
CA LYS A 79 -14.19 -9.34 24.46
C LYS A 79 -13.03 -9.74 23.57
N ASP A 80 -13.22 -10.70 22.68
CA ASP A 80 -12.17 -11.21 21.81
C ASP A 80 -12.36 -10.74 20.37
N VAL A 81 -11.30 -10.86 19.57
CA VAL A 81 -11.41 -10.70 18.11
C VAL A 81 -11.85 -12.04 17.55
N PRO A 82 -12.97 -12.12 16.80
CA PRO A 82 -13.38 -13.38 16.18
C PRO A 82 -12.27 -13.92 15.28
N LEU A 83 -12.03 -15.23 15.26
CA LEU A 83 -11.01 -15.83 14.38
C LEU A 83 -11.43 -15.76 12.90
N ALA A 84 -12.72 -15.98 12.65
CA ALA A 84 -13.32 -15.97 11.33
C ALA A 84 -14.79 -15.52 11.41
N VAL A 85 -15.33 -15.06 10.29
CA VAL A 85 -16.73 -14.63 10.14
C VAL A 85 -17.30 -15.13 8.81
N SER A 86 -18.62 -15.25 8.76
CA SER A 86 -19.38 -15.58 7.56
C SER A 86 -20.44 -14.51 7.31
N LEU A 87 -20.71 -14.22 6.05
CA LEU A 87 -21.76 -13.31 5.62
C LEU A 87 -22.96 -14.10 5.08
N THR A 88 -24.15 -13.84 5.62
CA THR A 88 -25.42 -14.44 5.19
C THR A 88 -26.43 -13.35 4.85
N SER A 89 -27.43 -13.66 4.01
CA SER A 89 -28.47 -12.71 3.63
C SER A 89 -29.60 -12.58 4.64
N LYS A 90 -29.80 -13.60 5.45
CA LYS A 90 -30.82 -13.63 6.50
C LYS A 90 -30.19 -14.01 7.84
N PRO A 91 -30.71 -13.48 8.95
CA PRO A 91 -30.32 -13.95 10.27
C PRO A 91 -30.52 -15.47 10.37
N CYS A 92 -29.51 -16.20 10.87
CA CYS A 92 -29.47 -17.67 10.92
C CYS A 92 -29.58 -18.40 9.57
N GLY A 93 -29.31 -17.72 8.45
CA GLY A 93 -29.17 -18.38 7.15
C GLY A 93 -27.96 -19.32 7.10
N GLN A 94 -27.99 -20.30 6.20
CA GLN A 94 -26.84 -21.20 5.98
C GLN A 94 -25.66 -20.40 5.42
N ALA A 95 -24.52 -20.46 6.12
CA ALA A 95 -23.27 -19.87 5.66
C ALA A 95 -22.64 -20.74 4.55
N THR A 96 -22.10 -20.08 3.52
CA THR A 96 -21.40 -20.70 2.39
C THR A 96 -20.00 -20.12 2.16
N ASN A 97 -19.59 -19.21 3.04
CA ASN A 97 -18.31 -18.50 2.98
C ASN A 97 -17.73 -18.43 4.39
N LEU A 98 -16.41 -18.34 4.50
CA LEU A 98 -15.71 -18.20 5.77
C LEU A 98 -14.47 -17.33 5.57
N LEU A 99 -14.50 -16.13 6.11
CA LEU A 99 -13.39 -15.18 6.03
C LEU A 99 -12.61 -15.20 7.34
N LYS A 100 -11.29 -15.38 7.25
CA LYS A 100 -10.40 -15.10 8.36
C LYS A 100 -10.49 -13.61 8.71
N VAL A 101 -10.58 -13.31 10.00
CA VAL A 101 -10.55 -11.94 10.48
C VAL A 101 -9.10 -11.51 10.70
N PHE A 102 -8.74 -10.37 10.13
CA PHE A 102 -7.45 -9.72 10.34
C PHE A 102 -7.60 -8.54 11.30
N GLY A 103 -6.53 -8.26 12.04
CA GLY A 103 -6.47 -7.14 12.98
C GLY A 103 -6.48 -7.55 14.44
N ALA A 104 -6.37 -6.54 15.31
CA ALA A 104 -6.23 -6.72 16.74
C ALA A 104 -6.95 -5.58 17.49
N ARG A 105 -7.19 -5.76 18.80
CA ARG A 105 -7.77 -4.70 19.65
C ARG A 105 -6.81 -3.56 19.93
N ARG A 106 -5.52 -3.89 20.00
CA ARG A 106 -4.47 -2.95 20.30
C ARG A 106 -3.42 -3.04 19.20
N ARG A 107 -2.77 -1.91 19.00
CA ARG A 107 -1.70 -1.77 18.03
C ARG A 107 -0.51 -2.65 18.43
N GLU A 108 0.05 -3.36 17.46
CA GLU A 108 1.18 -4.26 17.68
C GLU A 108 2.49 -3.48 17.93
N VAL A 109 3.48 -4.17 18.52
CA VAL A 109 4.81 -3.59 18.78
C VAL A 109 5.48 -3.14 17.47
N SER A 110 5.18 -3.82 16.35
CA SER A 110 5.67 -3.46 15.00
C SER A 110 5.30 -2.04 14.56
N ALA A 111 4.28 -1.43 15.18
CA ALA A 111 3.86 -0.08 14.83
C ALA A 111 4.78 1.01 15.40
N TYR A 112 5.80 0.61 16.16
CA TYR A 112 6.72 1.50 16.82
C TYR A 112 8.15 1.20 16.39
N ARG A 113 8.99 2.24 16.38
CA ARG A 113 10.42 2.12 16.09
C ARG A 113 11.20 2.95 17.09
N ASN A 114 12.26 2.38 17.65
CA ASN A 114 13.14 3.11 18.56
C ASN A 114 13.91 4.18 17.78
N ARG A 115 14.06 5.36 18.38
CA ARG A 115 14.88 6.46 17.84
C ARG A 115 15.68 7.16 18.93
N LYS A 116 16.73 7.89 18.52
CA LYS A 116 17.50 8.77 19.39
C LYS A 116 16.92 10.19 19.33
N LEU A 117 16.90 10.88 20.46
CA LEU A 117 16.48 12.29 20.48
C LEU A 117 17.59 13.20 19.95
N PRO A 118 17.26 14.28 19.21
CA PRO A 118 18.25 15.25 18.72
C PRO A 118 19.00 15.93 19.88
N ASP A 119 18.26 16.41 20.88
CA ASP A 119 18.84 17.17 22.01
C ASP A 119 19.67 16.30 22.96
N ASN A 120 19.48 14.98 22.92
CA ASN A 120 20.25 14.04 23.71
C ASN A 120 20.40 12.70 22.96
N PRO A 121 21.45 12.53 22.15
CA PRO A 121 21.68 11.34 21.32
C PRO A 121 21.82 10.03 22.10
N SER A 122 22.06 10.11 23.42
CA SER A 122 22.13 8.94 24.30
C SER A 122 20.74 8.44 24.73
N LYS A 123 19.71 9.29 24.65
CA LYS A 123 18.34 8.95 25.06
C LYS A 123 17.56 8.33 23.91
N MET A 124 17.13 7.08 24.10
CA MET A 124 16.28 6.35 23.17
C MET A 124 14.80 6.52 23.54
N VAL A 125 13.99 6.92 22.58
CA VAL A 125 12.52 7.04 22.72
C VAL A 125 11.82 6.22 21.65
N ARG A 126 10.56 5.89 21.90
CA ARG A 126 9.72 5.14 20.97
C ARG A 126 9.04 6.10 19.99
N GLY A 127 9.42 6.05 18.72
CA GLY A 127 8.76 6.74 17.60
C GLY A 127 7.80 5.82 16.84
N TRP A 128 7.19 6.35 15.78
CA TRP A 128 6.27 5.60 14.93
C TRP A 128 6.99 4.87 13.79
N ALA A 129 6.57 3.62 13.55
CA ALA A 129 6.94 2.89 12.35
C ALA A 129 5.99 3.22 11.19
N ALA A 130 6.54 3.28 9.99
CA ALA A 130 5.80 3.33 8.75
C ALA A 130 6.01 2.05 7.94
N ALA A 131 4.98 1.64 7.20
CA ALA A 131 5.06 0.56 6.21
C ALA A 131 4.65 1.08 4.83
N VAL A 132 4.88 0.27 3.79
CA VAL A 132 4.52 0.60 2.41
C VAL A 132 3.55 -0.45 1.87
N CYS A 133 2.44 -0.01 1.31
CA CYS A 133 1.63 -0.80 0.39
C CYS A 133 2.03 -0.41 -1.03
N GLY A 134 2.44 -1.37 -1.85
CA GLY A 134 2.67 -1.16 -3.28
C GLY A 134 1.49 -1.61 -4.14
N PRO A 135 1.62 -1.51 -5.47
CA PRO A 135 0.61 -1.97 -6.41
C PRO A 135 0.56 -3.50 -6.51
N ALA A 136 -0.50 -4.02 -7.12
CA ALA A 136 -0.51 -5.41 -7.55
C ALA A 136 0.45 -5.59 -8.74
N LEU A 137 1.48 -6.42 -8.57
CA LEU A 137 2.48 -6.67 -9.60
C LEU A 137 1.96 -7.68 -10.63
N PHE A 138 1.99 -7.30 -11.90
CA PHE A 138 1.55 -8.14 -13.02
C PHE A 138 2.56 -8.20 -14.19
N TYR A 139 3.84 -7.87 -13.92
CA TYR A 139 4.92 -7.76 -14.89
C TYR A 139 5.50 -9.12 -15.30
N TYR A 140 4.70 -9.94 -16.00
CA TYR A 140 5.13 -11.28 -16.44
C TYR A 140 6.22 -11.22 -17.54
N HIS A 141 6.08 -10.30 -18.50
CA HIS A 141 7.00 -10.15 -19.64
C HIS A 141 8.08 -9.08 -19.46
N GLU A 142 8.16 -8.46 -18.28
CA GLU A 142 9.15 -7.43 -17.99
C GLU A 142 9.92 -7.83 -16.73
N ASP A 143 11.24 -7.96 -16.88
CA ASP A 143 12.12 -8.15 -15.74
C ASP A 143 12.63 -6.79 -15.24
N PHE A 144 12.14 -6.37 -14.08
CA PHE A 144 12.67 -5.21 -13.35
C PHE A 144 13.26 -5.62 -11.99
N SER A 145 13.65 -6.89 -11.83
CA SER A 145 14.11 -7.46 -10.55
C SER A 145 15.27 -6.69 -9.92
N THR A 146 16.23 -6.20 -10.70
CA THR A 146 17.35 -5.37 -10.20
C THR A 146 16.86 -4.05 -9.59
N ARG A 147 15.95 -3.36 -10.29
CA ARG A 147 15.29 -2.13 -9.81
C ARG A 147 14.45 -2.40 -8.56
N LEU A 148 13.74 -3.53 -8.50
CA LEU A 148 12.97 -3.93 -7.34
C LEU A 148 13.86 -4.15 -6.10
N VAL A 149 15.03 -4.79 -6.25
CA VAL A 149 16.00 -4.97 -5.16
C VAL A 149 16.50 -3.62 -4.64
N GLU A 150 16.87 -2.70 -5.53
CA GLU A 150 17.29 -1.35 -5.13
C GLU A 150 16.17 -0.61 -4.39
N TRP A 151 14.94 -0.62 -4.91
CA TRP A 151 13.79 0.04 -4.29
C TRP A 151 13.52 -0.51 -2.88
N LEU A 152 13.54 -1.83 -2.70
CA LEU A 152 13.34 -2.47 -1.40
C LEU A 152 14.45 -2.09 -0.39
N GLU A 153 15.71 -2.08 -0.82
CA GLU A 153 16.81 -1.65 0.05
C GLU A 153 16.74 -0.14 0.37
N LEU A 154 16.25 0.69 -0.55
CA LEU A 154 15.97 2.11 -0.29
C LEU A 154 14.86 2.29 0.74
N MET A 155 13.73 1.58 0.60
CA MET A 155 12.66 1.60 1.61
C MET A 155 13.19 1.20 3.00
N ARG A 156 14.00 0.14 3.03
CA ARG A 156 14.63 -0.35 4.28
C ARG A 156 15.59 0.68 4.88
N ALA A 157 16.46 1.28 4.07
CA ALA A 157 17.43 2.29 4.49
C ALA A 157 16.74 3.56 5.02
N GLN A 158 15.63 3.95 4.39
CA GLN A 158 14.79 5.07 4.82
C GLN A 158 13.90 4.77 6.04
N GLY A 159 14.03 3.59 6.63
CA GLY A 159 13.38 3.28 7.91
C GLY A 159 11.93 2.81 7.80
N PHE A 160 11.47 2.36 6.62
CA PHE A 160 10.23 1.58 6.56
C PHE A 160 10.43 0.22 7.24
N SER A 161 9.38 -0.27 7.90
CA SER A 161 9.42 -1.52 8.65
C SER A 161 9.10 -2.73 7.79
N GLN A 162 8.16 -2.59 6.84
CA GLN A 162 7.75 -3.67 5.96
C GLN A 162 7.13 -3.10 4.69
N VAL A 163 7.21 -3.89 3.61
CA VAL A 163 6.56 -3.62 2.32
C VAL A 163 5.55 -4.73 2.04
N PHE A 164 4.36 -4.35 1.58
CA PHE A 164 3.27 -5.25 1.26
C PHE A 164 2.97 -5.15 -0.23
N LEU A 165 2.95 -6.28 -0.92
CA LEU A 165 2.71 -6.35 -2.35
C LEU A 165 1.68 -7.42 -2.66
N HIS A 166 0.76 -7.09 -3.56
CA HIS A 166 -0.07 -8.10 -4.22
C HIS A 166 0.65 -8.61 -5.46
N VAL A 167 0.54 -9.90 -5.77
CA VAL A 167 1.17 -10.49 -6.95
C VAL A 167 0.13 -11.26 -7.74
N VAL A 168 0.10 -11.02 -9.04
CA VAL A 168 -0.76 -11.75 -9.97
C VAL A 168 0.09 -12.75 -10.74
N ASP A 169 0.77 -12.30 -11.79
CA ASP A 169 1.83 -13.05 -12.47
C ASP A 169 2.99 -12.11 -12.78
N VAL A 170 4.21 -12.53 -12.43
CA VAL A 170 5.42 -11.72 -12.59
C VAL A 170 6.56 -12.58 -13.12
N HIS A 171 7.57 -11.91 -13.69
CA HIS A 171 8.76 -12.56 -14.22
C HIS A 171 9.43 -13.48 -13.15
N PRO A 172 9.99 -14.65 -13.51
CA PRO A 172 10.60 -15.57 -12.55
C PRO A 172 11.70 -14.96 -11.67
N ASN A 173 12.47 -13.98 -12.18
CA ASN A 173 13.46 -13.29 -11.38
C ASN A 173 12.82 -12.37 -10.32
N ILE A 174 11.66 -11.77 -10.60
CA ILE A 174 10.89 -11.02 -9.60
C ILE A 174 10.41 -11.97 -8.50
N ILE A 175 9.96 -13.18 -8.84
CA ILE A 175 9.58 -14.21 -7.85
C ILE A 175 10.75 -14.54 -6.93
N LYS A 176 11.97 -14.70 -7.46
CA LYS A 176 13.19 -14.94 -6.65
C LYS A 176 13.42 -13.81 -5.66
N VAL A 177 13.34 -12.55 -6.11
CA VAL A 177 13.51 -11.36 -5.27
C VAL A 177 12.44 -11.33 -4.17
N LEU A 178 11.16 -11.45 -4.52
CA LEU A 178 10.06 -11.42 -3.56
C LEU A 178 10.21 -12.53 -2.50
N ARG A 179 10.55 -13.75 -2.92
CA ARG A 179 10.80 -14.87 -1.99
C ARG A 179 11.93 -14.57 -1.03
N HIS A 180 13.04 -14.00 -1.51
CA HIS A 180 14.18 -13.61 -0.68
C HIS A 180 13.76 -12.60 0.41
N TYR A 181 13.06 -11.53 0.03
CA TYR A 181 12.64 -10.51 0.99
C TYR A 181 11.50 -10.94 1.91
N THR A 182 10.67 -11.92 1.49
CA THR A 182 9.70 -12.56 2.37
C THR A 182 10.37 -13.45 3.41
N GLN A 183 11.43 -14.17 3.05
CA GLN A 183 12.22 -14.94 4.02
C GLN A 183 12.97 -14.04 5.01
N GLU A 184 13.44 -12.86 4.58
CA GLU A 184 13.99 -11.84 5.49
C GLU A 184 12.92 -11.14 6.35
N GLY A 185 11.63 -11.37 6.09
CA GLY A 185 10.51 -10.76 6.82
C GLY A 185 10.25 -9.29 6.49
N PHE A 186 10.86 -8.76 5.42
CA PHE A 186 10.70 -7.35 5.02
C PHE A 186 9.62 -7.14 3.96
N VAL A 187 9.32 -8.15 3.15
CA VAL A 187 8.23 -8.12 2.17
C VAL A 187 7.20 -9.18 2.52
N GLU A 188 5.93 -8.82 2.57
CA GLU A 188 4.83 -9.80 2.63
C GLU A 188 4.04 -9.73 1.32
N VAL A 189 3.91 -10.90 0.68
CA VAL A 189 3.25 -11.06 -0.61
C VAL A 189 1.87 -11.67 -0.41
N THR A 190 0.86 -11.08 -1.06
CA THR A 190 -0.49 -11.64 -1.15
C THR A 190 -0.82 -11.98 -2.60
N ASP A 191 -1.08 -13.25 -2.89
CA ASP A 191 -1.51 -13.65 -4.23
C ASP A 191 -2.87 -13.01 -4.56
N TYR A 192 -2.98 -12.42 -5.74
CA TYR A 192 -4.16 -11.70 -6.20
C TYR A 192 -4.59 -12.26 -7.54
N THR A 193 -5.90 -12.44 -7.71
CA THR A 193 -6.50 -12.86 -8.98
C THR A 193 -7.65 -11.94 -9.29
N TYR A 194 -7.66 -11.35 -10.48
CA TYR A 194 -8.77 -10.53 -10.92
C TYR A 194 -10.04 -11.38 -11.02
N PRO A 195 -11.17 -10.92 -10.46
CA PRO A 195 -12.41 -11.66 -10.58
C PRO A 195 -13.00 -11.58 -11.99
N SER A 196 -13.77 -12.61 -12.37
CA SER A 196 -14.59 -12.57 -13.58
C SER A 196 -15.47 -11.31 -13.59
N PRO A 197 -15.58 -10.57 -14.71
CA PRO A 197 -15.17 -10.94 -16.07
C PRO A 197 -13.74 -10.52 -16.46
N TYR A 198 -12.92 -10.06 -15.52
CA TYR A 198 -11.57 -9.60 -15.82
C TYR A 198 -10.60 -10.76 -16.10
N LEU A 199 -9.54 -10.45 -16.85
CA LEU A 199 -8.63 -11.43 -17.42
C LEU A 199 -7.41 -11.65 -16.50
N ASN A 200 -7.08 -12.93 -16.27
CA ASN A 200 -5.88 -13.32 -15.52
C ASN A 200 -4.79 -13.91 -16.40
N ASP A 201 -5.06 -14.21 -17.67
CA ASP A 201 -4.00 -14.59 -18.61
C ASP A 201 -3.01 -13.41 -18.78
N PRO A 202 -1.69 -13.59 -18.63
CA PRO A 202 -0.73 -12.48 -18.63
C PRO A 202 -0.75 -11.63 -19.90
N ASP A 203 -0.81 -12.27 -21.08
CA ASP A 203 -0.81 -11.60 -22.38
C ASP A 203 -2.09 -10.79 -22.58
N LEU A 204 -3.25 -11.42 -22.34
CA LEU A 204 -4.54 -10.76 -22.48
C LEU A 204 -4.76 -9.68 -21.42
N ARG A 205 -4.26 -9.89 -20.19
CA ARG A 205 -4.36 -8.90 -19.11
C ARG A 205 -3.59 -7.64 -19.45
N ARG A 206 -2.39 -7.76 -20.04
CA ARG A 206 -1.60 -6.59 -20.48
C ARG A 206 -2.39 -5.73 -21.47
N LEU A 207 -3.07 -6.35 -22.44
CA LEU A 207 -3.95 -5.63 -23.37
C LEU A 207 -5.16 -5.03 -22.65
N TRP A 208 -5.80 -5.78 -21.75
CA TRP A 208 -6.94 -5.31 -20.98
C TRP A 208 -6.61 -4.08 -20.14
N VAL A 209 -5.49 -4.05 -19.40
CA VAL A 209 -5.13 -2.86 -18.58
C VAL A 209 -4.84 -1.62 -19.42
N MET A 210 -4.42 -1.79 -20.68
CA MET A 210 -4.19 -0.67 -21.60
C MET A 210 -5.51 -0.11 -22.15
N VAL A 211 -6.46 -0.97 -22.50
CA VAL A 211 -7.73 -0.58 -23.14
C VAL A 211 -8.80 -0.19 -22.12
N GLU A 212 -8.82 -0.82 -20.95
CA GLU A 212 -9.88 -0.74 -19.94
C GLU A 212 -9.36 -0.15 -18.63
N ARG A 213 -8.59 0.95 -18.72
CA ARG A 213 -7.93 1.59 -17.57
C ARG A 213 -8.85 1.89 -16.40
N SER A 214 -10.09 2.34 -16.66
CA SER A 214 -11.05 2.65 -15.60
C SER A 214 -11.46 1.40 -14.78
N LYS A 215 -11.57 0.24 -15.43
CA LYS A 215 -11.85 -1.05 -14.79
C LYS A 215 -10.65 -1.51 -13.98
N MET A 216 -9.45 -1.32 -14.51
CA MET A 216 -8.19 -1.58 -13.81
C MET A 216 -8.07 -0.72 -12.54
N PHE A 217 -8.29 0.60 -12.64
CA PHE A 217 -8.31 1.52 -11.48
C PHE A 217 -9.33 1.15 -10.41
N ALA A 218 -10.51 0.64 -10.80
CA ALA A 218 -11.48 0.12 -9.83
C ALA A 218 -10.96 -1.12 -9.09
N GLN A 219 -10.14 -1.96 -9.74
CA GLN A 219 -9.47 -3.08 -9.08
C GLN A 219 -8.29 -2.63 -8.22
N GLU A 220 -7.59 -1.56 -8.57
CA GLU A 220 -6.57 -0.97 -7.69
C GLU A 220 -7.14 -0.57 -6.33
N ASN A 221 -8.32 0.05 -6.35
CA ASN A 221 -9.02 0.36 -5.11
C ASN A 221 -9.30 -0.91 -4.28
N VAL A 222 -9.44 -2.10 -4.86
CA VAL A 222 -9.65 -3.33 -4.07
C VAL A 222 -8.39 -3.67 -3.28
N TYR A 223 -7.26 -3.85 -3.97
CA TYR A 223 -6.04 -4.36 -3.33
C TYR A 223 -5.33 -3.30 -2.46
N PHE A 224 -5.47 -2.01 -2.76
CA PHE A 224 -5.00 -0.95 -1.85
C PHE A 224 -5.76 -0.93 -0.53
N ASN A 225 -7.10 -1.02 -0.60
CA ASN A 225 -7.91 -1.06 0.62
C ASN A 225 -7.69 -2.37 1.39
N ASP A 226 -7.54 -3.51 0.69
CA ASP A 226 -7.13 -4.76 1.33
C ASP A 226 -5.82 -4.59 2.11
N CYS A 227 -4.78 -4.04 1.46
CA CYS A 227 -3.47 -3.84 2.08
C CYS A 227 -3.55 -2.95 3.34
N ILE A 228 -4.06 -1.72 3.21
CA ILE A 228 -4.04 -0.80 4.35
C ILE A 228 -4.88 -1.31 5.52
N LEU A 229 -6.01 -1.95 5.26
CA LEU A 229 -6.91 -2.44 6.30
C LEU A 229 -6.39 -3.71 6.98
N ARG A 230 -5.78 -4.62 6.22
CA ARG A 230 -5.13 -5.83 6.77
C ARG A 230 -4.00 -5.48 7.73
N HIS A 231 -3.34 -4.34 7.53
CA HIS A 231 -2.19 -3.90 8.32
C HIS A 231 -2.44 -2.70 9.24
N MET A 232 -3.69 -2.19 9.33
CA MET A 232 -4.00 -0.95 10.07
C MET A 232 -3.70 -1.00 11.58
N HIS A 233 -3.68 -2.21 12.16
CA HIS A 233 -3.32 -2.45 13.56
C HIS A 233 -1.83 -2.76 13.75
N ARG A 234 -1.13 -3.16 12.68
CA ARG A 234 0.32 -3.44 12.69
C ARG A 234 1.14 -2.17 12.50
N TYR A 235 0.61 -1.17 11.80
CA TYR A 235 1.27 0.09 11.51
C TYR A 235 0.32 1.28 11.62
N ARG A 236 0.80 2.40 12.15
CA ARG A 236 0.00 3.63 12.21
C ARG A 236 0.02 4.36 10.89
N PHE A 237 1.20 4.44 10.30
CA PHE A 237 1.41 5.14 9.05
C PHE A 237 1.69 4.11 7.96
N ILE A 238 0.91 4.16 6.89
CA ILE A 238 1.07 3.30 5.73
C ILE A 238 1.15 4.18 4.49
N ALA A 239 2.27 4.09 3.77
CA ALA A 239 2.50 4.80 2.53
C ALA A 239 1.98 3.98 1.36
N HIS A 240 1.59 4.67 0.29
CA HIS A 240 1.36 4.05 -1.00
C HIS A 240 2.44 4.51 -1.98
N PHE A 241 3.37 3.63 -2.32
CA PHE A 241 4.48 3.92 -3.25
C PHE A 241 4.65 2.77 -4.24
N ASP A 242 4.86 3.12 -5.50
CA ASP A 242 5.16 2.18 -6.57
C ASP A 242 6.67 1.86 -6.59
N PRO A 243 7.10 0.72 -7.18
CA PRO A 243 8.53 0.35 -7.22
C PRO A 243 9.45 1.33 -7.96
N ASP A 244 8.90 2.25 -8.75
CA ASP A 244 9.58 3.34 -9.46
C ASP A 244 9.51 4.68 -8.69
N GLU A 245 8.94 4.69 -7.49
CA GLU A 245 8.73 5.86 -6.65
C GLU A 245 9.54 5.76 -5.36
N VAL A 246 10.50 6.67 -5.21
CA VAL A 246 11.40 6.71 -4.06
C VAL A 246 11.23 8.04 -3.33
N PRO A 247 10.94 8.03 -2.01
CA PRO A 247 10.93 9.27 -1.27
C PRO A 247 12.31 9.91 -1.22
N ILE A 248 12.35 11.21 -1.47
CA ILE A 248 13.54 12.04 -1.33
C ILE A 248 13.38 12.86 -0.05
N LEU A 249 14.38 12.77 0.84
CA LEU A 249 14.35 13.37 2.18
C LEU A 249 15.50 14.39 2.33
N PRO A 250 15.31 15.66 1.93
CA PRO A 250 16.36 16.68 2.00
C PRO A 250 16.87 16.94 3.43
N LYS A 251 15.98 16.88 4.43
CA LYS A 251 16.28 17.28 5.82
C LYS A 251 16.23 16.13 6.83
N HIS A 252 15.96 14.90 6.39
CA HIS A 252 15.77 13.74 7.27
C HIS A 252 16.47 12.50 6.74
N ASP A 253 17.03 11.67 7.60
CA ASP A 253 17.67 10.41 7.19
C ASP A 253 16.71 9.23 7.08
N ASN A 254 15.51 9.34 7.67
CA ASN A 254 14.51 8.27 7.63
C ASN A 254 13.10 8.81 7.92
N PHE A 255 12.10 7.99 7.58
CA PHE A 255 10.69 8.30 7.77
C PHE A 255 10.27 8.39 9.24
N THR A 256 10.91 7.66 10.15
CA THR A 256 10.57 7.76 11.58
C THR A 256 10.81 9.18 12.09
N HIS A 257 11.97 9.78 11.77
CA HIS A 257 12.27 11.16 12.16
C HIS A 257 11.34 12.16 11.48
N LEU A 258 11.11 11.99 10.17
CA LEU A 258 10.15 12.82 9.43
C LEU A 258 8.77 12.79 10.08
N MET A 259 8.26 11.61 10.47
CA MET A 259 6.94 11.48 11.08
C MET A 259 6.84 12.16 12.43
N ASP A 260 7.85 12.02 13.26
CA ASP A 260 7.84 12.66 14.56
C ASP A 260 7.82 14.20 14.44
N ASP A 261 8.56 14.76 13.48
CA ASP A 261 8.57 16.20 13.22
C ASP A 261 7.24 16.69 12.62
N LEU A 262 6.66 15.93 11.69
CA LEU A 262 5.33 16.24 11.13
C LEU A 262 4.22 16.16 12.18
N MET A 263 4.35 15.27 13.16
CA MET A 263 3.42 15.15 14.27
C MET A 263 3.62 16.25 15.31
N ALA A 264 4.86 16.56 15.68
CA ALA A 264 5.17 17.62 16.64
C ALA A 264 4.79 19.02 16.11
N SER A 265 4.92 19.23 14.81
CA SER A 265 4.51 20.48 14.14
C SER A 265 3.01 20.57 13.84
N GLN A 266 2.23 19.52 14.11
CA GLN A 266 0.81 19.52 13.82
C GLN A 266 0.04 20.40 14.80
N LYS A 267 -0.59 21.45 14.27
CA LYS A 267 -1.52 22.31 15.00
C LYS A 267 -2.96 21.92 14.65
N GLY A 268 -3.84 21.85 15.65
CA GLY A 268 -5.26 21.54 15.46
C GLY A 268 -5.55 20.05 15.21
N LYS A 269 -6.62 19.76 14.47
CA LYS A 269 -7.07 18.38 14.22
C LYS A 269 -6.00 17.59 13.45
N THR A 270 -5.74 16.35 13.87
CA THR A 270 -4.84 15.44 13.16
C THR A 270 -5.37 15.19 11.74
N PRO A 271 -4.55 15.40 10.70
CA PRO A 271 -4.98 15.15 9.33
C PRO A 271 -5.09 13.64 9.10
N PRO A 272 -5.89 13.19 8.11
CA PRO A 272 -6.01 11.77 7.82
C PRO A 272 -4.75 11.15 7.18
N GLY A 273 -3.77 11.98 6.87
CA GLY A 273 -2.52 11.59 6.25
C GLY A 273 -1.74 12.82 5.78
N TYR A 274 -0.67 12.55 5.06
CA TYR A 274 0.20 13.53 4.44
C TYR A 274 0.33 13.21 2.95
N LYS A 275 0.40 14.23 2.12
CA LYS A 275 0.66 14.07 0.68
C LYS A 275 1.99 14.73 0.31
N PHE A 276 2.76 14.01 -0.50
CA PHE A 276 4.11 14.36 -0.91
C PHE A 276 4.11 14.53 -2.43
N GLU A 277 4.61 15.66 -2.92
CA GLU A 277 4.58 15.92 -4.35
C GLU A 277 5.47 14.94 -5.13
N LEU A 278 5.02 14.54 -6.31
CA LEU A 278 5.79 13.74 -7.26
C LEU A 278 6.67 14.66 -8.10
N THR A 279 7.94 14.30 -8.23
CA THR A 279 8.93 14.98 -9.08
C THR A 279 9.63 13.93 -9.94
N TYR A 280 9.66 14.15 -11.26
CA TYR A 280 10.23 13.19 -12.20
C TYR A 280 11.75 13.23 -12.21
N PHE A 281 12.38 12.06 -12.20
CA PHE A 281 13.79 11.86 -12.51
C PHE A 281 13.91 11.22 -13.89
N TYR A 282 14.94 11.62 -14.64
CA TYR A 282 15.12 11.24 -16.03
C TYR A 282 16.22 10.19 -16.20
N ASP A 283 15.92 9.13 -16.95
CA ASP A 283 16.79 7.97 -17.15
C ASP A 283 17.77 8.11 -18.33
N ASN A 284 17.47 9.02 -19.26
CA ASN A 284 18.20 9.20 -20.51
C ASN A 284 19.08 10.46 -20.54
N LEU A 285 19.28 11.09 -19.38
CA LEU A 285 20.14 12.27 -19.25
C LEU A 285 21.50 11.90 -18.65
N ASP A 286 22.50 12.75 -18.91
CA ASP A 286 23.86 12.53 -18.43
C ASP A 286 23.95 12.49 -16.90
N LEU A 287 24.87 11.66 -16.43
CA LEU A 287 25.08 11.46 -15.01
C LEU A 287 25.88 12.61 -14.41
N HIS A 288 25.55 12.95 -13.17
CA HIS A 288 26.42 13.81 -12.38
C HIS A 288 27.74 13.11 -12.05
N GLU A 289 28.81 13.86 -11.86
CA GLU A 289 30.15 13.33 -11.58
C GLU A 289 30.16 12.43 -10.33
N GLU A 290 29.46 12.83 -9.27
CA GLU A 290 29.28 12.10 -8.00
C GLU A 290 28.50 10.79 -8.13
N ALA A 291 27.77 10.63 -9.25
CA ALA A 291 27.04 9.43 -9.60
C ALA A 291 27.74 8.60 -10.71
N ALA A 292 28.87 9.06 -11.24
CA ALA A 292 29.53 8.42 -12.38
C ALA A 292 30.04 7.00 -12.06
N ASP A 293 30.47 6.76 -10.82
CA ASP A 293 30.90 5.45 -10.32
C ASP A 293 29.74 4.57 -9.79
N VAL A 294 28.49 5.07 -9.84
CA VAL A 294 27.32 4.30 -9.41
C VAL A 294 26.99 3.24 -10.48
N PRO A 295 27.01 1.94 -10.13
CA PRO A 295 26.73 0.87 -11.09
C PRO A 295 25.33 0.93 -11.70
N HIS A 296 25.16 0.41 -12.92
CA HIS A 296 23.89 0.47 -13.67
C HIS A 296 22.70 -0.20 -12.95
N TYR A 297 22.95 -1.21 -12.11
CA TYR A 297 21.91 -1.88 -11.33
C TYR A 297 21.42 -1.07 -10.12
N LEU A 298 22.07 0.04 -9.78
CA LEU A 298 21.60 1.04 -8.82
C LEU A 298 20.96 2.22 -9.58
N TRP A 299 19.83 1.91 -10.19
CA TRP A 299 19.13 2.77 -11.12
C TRP A 299 18.66 4.08 -10.50
N ALA A 300 17.94 4.07 -9.38
CA ALA A 300 17.44 5.28 -8.74
C ALA A 300 18.57 6.14 -8.18
N LEU A 301 19.60 5.51 -7.59
CA LEU A 301 20.77 6.22 -7.06
C LEU A 301 21.60 6.89 -8.16
N ARG A 302 21.66 6.29 -9.35
CA ARG A 302 22.48 6.80 -10.46
C ARG A 302 21.85 8.00 -11.16
N HIS A 303 20.52 8.04 -11.29
CA HIS A 303 19.83 9.12 -11.99
C HIS A 303 19.52 10.27 -11.03
N THR A 304 20.26 11.36 -11.15
CA THR A 304 20.16 12.52 -10.24
C THR A 304 19.51 13.74 -10.89
N LEU A 305 19.32 13.75 -12.21
CA LEU A 305 18.64 14.84 -12.90
C LEU A 305 17.13 14.70 -12.76
N ARG A 306 16.52 15.74 -12.18
CA ARG A 306 15.07 15.81 -11.97
C ARG A 306 14.45 17.03 -12.58
N GLU A 307 13.13 16.99 -12.73
CA GLU A 307 12.30 18.11 -13.12
C GLU A 307 12.48 19.30 -12.15
N SER A 308 12.65 20.49 -12.73
CA SER A 308 12.70 21.75 -11.99
C SER A 308 11.33 22.14 -11.45
N PRO A 309 11.26 22.72 -10.23
CA PRO A 309 10.00 23.24 -9.69
C PRO A 309 9.38 24.34 -10.56
N TYR A 310 10.17 24.97 -11.45
CA TYR A 310 9.69 25.97 -12.41
C TYR A 310 9.22 25.37 -13.75
N SER A 311 9.21 24.04 -13.88
CA SER A 311 8.70 23.35 -15.06
C SER A 311 7.24 23.71 -15.32
N THR A 312 6.94 24.12 -16.55
CA THR A 312 5.58 24.44 -17.00
C THR A 312 4.83 23.22 -17.54
N ASP A 313 5.41 22.01 -17.43
CA ASP A 313 4.80 20.79 -17.95
C ASP A 313 3.55 20.40 -17.13
N PRO A 314 2.35 20.42 -17.73
CA PRO A 314 1.12 20.15 -16.99
C PRO A 314 0.95 18.64 -16.77
N ASN A 315 1.51 18.11 -15.68
CA ASN A 315 1.30 16.72 -15.28
C ASN A 315 0.15 16.58 -14.25
N PRO A 316 -0.94 15.83 -14.54
CA PRO A 316 -1.98 15.51 -13.55
C PRO A 316 -1.51 14.42 -12.56
N GLY A 317 -2.01 14.43 -11.32
CA GLY A 317 -1.73 13.36 -10.33
C GLY A 317 -0.42 13.48 -9.55
N ARG A 318 -0.03 14.70 -9.15
CA ARG A 318 1.31 15.04 -8.66
C ARG A 318 1.63 14.64 -7.21
N TYR A 319 1.03 13.62 -6.61
CA TYR A 319 1.44 13.26 -5.25
C TYR A 319 1.19 11.79 -4.91
N LYS A 320 1.97 11.28 -3.96
CA LYS A 320 1.66 10.06 -3.23
C LYS A 320 1.43 10.38 -1.76
N SER A 321 0.75 9.47 -1.09
CA SER A 321 0.22 9.72 0.25
C SER A 321 0.72 8.72 1.27
N LEU A 322 0.88 9.24 2.48
CA LEU A 322 1.05 8.48 3.71
C LEU A 322 -0.22 8.62 4.55
N PHE A 323 -0.86 7.51 4.86
CA PHE A 323 -2.16 7.49 5.53
C PHE A 323 -2.02 7.22 7.03
N ASP A 324 -2.76 7.95 7.87
CA ASP A 324 -2.85 7.69 9.32
C ASP A 324 -4.02 6.73 9.61
N MET A 325 -3.68 5.48 9.93
CA MET A 325 -4.61 4.39 10.24
C MET A 325 -5.41 4.61 11.53
N ASN A 326 -5.09 5.63 12.33
CA ASN A 326 -5.99 6.08 13.38
C ASN A 326 -7.23 6.80 12.84
N THR A 327 -7.27 7.14 11.55
CA THR A 327 -8.33 7.97 10.98
C THR A 327 -8.92 7.42 9.69
N VAL A 328 -8.10 6.78 8.85
CA VAL A 328 -8.48 6.35 7.50
C VAL A 328 -8.98 4.90 7.51
N ARG A 329 -10.01 4.64 6.68
CA ARG A 329 -10.58 3.31 6.40
C ARG A 329 -10.76 3.02 4.92
N GLY A 330 -10.69 4.05 4.08
CA GLY A 330 -10.82 3.87 2.64
C GLY A 330 -9.95 4.85 1.87
N ILE A 331 -9.24 4.35 0.86
CA ILE A 331 -8.33 5.13 0.01
C ILE A 331 -8.53 4.81 -1.47
N ASP A 332 -8.00 5.66 -2.34
CA ASP A 332 -7.53 5.25 -3.67
C ASP A 332 -6.00 5.38 -3.74
N SER A 333 -5.42 5.24 -4.93
CA SER A 333 -3.96 5.31 -5.15
C SER A 333 -3.30 6.63 -4.72
N HIS A 334 -4.04 7.74 -4.62
CA HIS A 334 -3.47 9.05 -4.33
C HIS A 334 -4.03 9.68 -3.05
N THR A 335 -5.30 9.48 -2.70
CA THR A 335 -5.97 10.23 -1.62
C THR A 335 -6.86 9.36 -0.73
N THR A 336 -7.27 9.96 0.38
CA THR A 336 -8.20 9.38 1.34
C THR A 336 -9.63 9.57 0.90
N ARG A 337 -10.46 8.55 1.09
CA ARG A 337 -11.86 8.51 0.65
C ARG A 337 -12.82 8.29 1.80
N LEU A 338 -12.49 7.39 2.73
CA LEU A 338 -13.29 7.10 3.91
C LEU A 338 -12.46 7.23 5.18
N CYS A 339 -12.99 8.00 6.13
CA CYS A 339 -12.42 8.26 7.44
C CYS A 339 -13.38 7.71 8.51
N LEU A 340 -12.92 7.64 9.77
CA LEU A 340 -13.75 7.18 10.89
C LEU A 340 -15.08 7.93 11.03
N SER A 341 -15.09 9.24 10.73
CA SER A 341 -16.28 10.08 10.83
C SER A 341 -17.09 10.15 9.52
N GLY A 342 -16.99 9.16 8.65
CA GLY A 342 -17.60 9.15 7.31
C GLY A 342 -16.61 9.60 6.20
N PRO A 343 -17.10 10.14 5.06
CA PRO A 343 -16.24 10.56 3.95
C PRO A 343 -15.05 11.41 4.41
N CYS A 344 -13.84 11.02 3.99
CA CYS A 344 -12.73 11.94 4.05
C CYS A 344 -12.98 13.00 2.98
N ASP A 345 -12.85 14.28 3.33
CA ASP A 345 -12.72 15.28 2.29
C ASP A 345 -11.34 15.09 1.63
N SER A 346 -11.36 14.94 0.31
CA SER A 346 -10.19 14.55 -0.50
C SER A 346 -9.08 15.60 -0.48
N SER A 347 -9.36 16.82 -0.01
CA SER A 347 -8.35 17.85 0.23
C SER A 347 -7.57 17.69 1.55
N ARG A 348 -7.99 16.76 2.43
CA ARG A 348 -7.53 16.67 3.82
C ARG A 348 -6.14 16.10 4.06
N PRO A 349 -5.55 15.20 3.24
CA PRO A 349 -4.14 14.87 3.44
C PRO A 349 -3.31 16.14 3.40
N LYS A 350 -2.58 16.41 4.48
CA LYS A 350 -1.84 17.65 4.64
C LYS A 350 -0.68 17.68 3.64
N SER A 351 -0.63 18.72 2.80
CA SER A 351 0.53 18.94 1.94
C SER A 351 1.77 19.14 2.80
N VAL A 352 2.86 18.49 2.42
CA VAL A 352 4.18 18.71 3.00
C VAL A 352 5.07 19.38 1.97
N SER A 353 5.88 20.35 2.40
CA SER A 353 6.78 21.07 1.51
C SER A 353 7.85 20.14 0.93
N ASN A 354 8.19 20.36 -0.35
CA ASN A 354 9.25 19.62 -1.05
C ASN A 354 10.64 19.82 -0.41
N ASP A 355 10.85 20.90 0.35
CA ASP A 355 12.06 21.10 1.17
C ASP A 355 12.17 20.11 2.33
N THR A 356 11.08 19.40 2.65
CA THR A 356 11.01 18.40 3.73
C THR A 356 11.00 17.00 3.14
N VAL A 357 10.11 16.75 2.18
CA VAL A 357 9.97 15.48 1.48
C VAL A 357 9.21 15.65 0.17
N PHE A 358 9.62 14.92 -0.84
CA PHE A 358 8.89 14.71 -2.09
C PHE A 358 9.15 13.28 -2.59
N ILE A 359 8.46 12.84 -3.63
CA ILE A 359 8.60 11.51 -4.21
C ILE A 359 9.28 11.63 -5.57
N GLY A 360 10.46 11.04 -5.70
CA GLY A 360 11.14 10.89 -6.97
C GLY A 360 10.51 9.77 -7.79
N HIS A 361 9.98 10.10 -8.97
CA HIS A 361 9.45 9.13 -9.92
C HIS A 361 10.45 8.86 -11.04
N TYR A 362 11.01 7.66 -11.03
CA TYR A 362 12.02 7.21 -11.97
C TYR A 362 11.30 6.43 -13.07
N LYS A 363 10.81 7.07 -14.12
CA LYS A 363 10.20 6.36 -15.26
C LYS A 363 10.14 7.18 -16.55
N LYS A 364 10.46 8.47 -16.45
CA LYS A 364 10.26 9.42 -17.54
C LYS A 364 11.55 9.56 -18.33
N MET A 365 11.44 9.46 -19.65
CA MET A 365 12.49 9.91 -20.56
C MET A 365 12.32 11.41 -20.78
N CYS A 366 13.43 12.13 -20.81
CA CYS A 366 13.46 13.54 -21.11
C CYS A 366 13.52 13.79 -22.62
N ASP A 367 12.63 14.63 -23.13
CA ASP A 367 12.68 15.19 -24.47
C ASP A 367 13.41 16.56 -24.51
N LYS A 368 13.44 17.23 -25.67
CA LYS A 368 14.10 18.54 -25.81
C LYS A 368 13.51 19.63 -24.90
N LYS A 369 12.25 19.51 -24.48
CA LYS A 369 11.56 20.53 -23.68
C LYS A 369 12.06 20.50 -22.24
N CYS A 370 12.24 19.31 -21.65
CA CYS A 370 12.69 19.20 -20.27
C CYS A 370 14.20 19.42 -20.07
N MET A 371 15.04 19.26 -21.10
CA MET A 371 16.49 19.47 -20.98
C MET A 371 16.84 20.84 -20.38
N ASN A 372 16.07 21.88 -20.73
CA ASN A 372 16.28 23.25 -20.23
C ASN A 372 15.66 23.51 -18.85
N THR A 373 14.93 22.55 -18.30
CA THR A 373 14.21 22.67 -17.02
C THR A 373 14.51 21.51 -16.09
N THR A 374 15.77 21.08 -16.05
CA THR A 374 16.28 20.07 -15.12
C THR A 374 17.25 20.67 -14.10
N LEU A 375 17.40 19.99 -12.97
CA LEU A 375 18.49 20.23 -12.02
C LEU A 375 18.96 18.92 -11.39
N HIS A 376 20.18 18.92 -10.89
CA HIS A 376 20.71 17.78 -10.13
C HIS A 376 20.16 17.77 -8.71
N ASP A 377 19.79 16.58 -8.24
CA ASP A 377 19.42 16.29 -6.87
C ASP A 377 20.24 15.09 -6.38
N LEU A 378 21.20 15.38 -5.51
CA LEU A 378 22.13 14.38 -4.97
C LEU A 378 21.63 13.78 -3.65
N THR A 379 20.44 14.16 -3.19
CA THR A 379 19.92 13.81 -1.86
C THR A 379 19.88 12.30 -1.63
N LEU A 380 19.54 11.52 -2.66
CA LEU A 380 19.44 10.07 -2.55
C LEU A 380 20.82 9.38 -2.38
N LEU A 381 21.90 10.01 -2.86
CA LEU A 381 23.25 9.45 -2.80
C LEU A 381 23.77 9.23 -1.38
N LYS A 382 23.18 9.86 -0.37
CA LYS A 382 23.53 9.58 1.04
C LYS A 382 23.32 8.11 1.43
N TYR A 383 22.43 7.39 0.74
CA TYR A 383 22.20 5.97 0.96
C TYR A 383 23.10 5.06 0.12
N LYS A 384 23.89 5.60 -0.83
CA LYS A 384 24.70 4.87 -1.82
C LYS A 384 25.51 3.73 -1.21
N LYS A 385 26.25 4.01 -0.13
CA LYS A 385 27.11 3.01 0.52
C LYS A 385 26.29 1.88 1.17
N GLN A 386 25.29 2.24 1.96
CA GLN A 386 24.45 1.27 2.68
C GLN A 386 23.66 0.40 1.70
N VAL A 387 22.92 1.03 0.79
CA VAL A 387 22.08 0.35 -0.21
C VAL A 387 22.93 -0.43 -1.20
N GLY A 388 23.97 0.18 -1.76
CA GLY A 388 24.83 -0.47 -2.75
C GLY A 388 25.45 -1.78 -2.23
N SER A 389 25.95 -1.79 -1.00
CA SER A 389 26.52 -3.01 -0.39
C SER A 389 25.50 -4.14 -0.23
N ARG A 390 24.26 -3.82 0.13
CA ARG A 390 23.17 -4.79 0.28
C ARG A 390 22.68 -5.28 -1.07
N VAL A 391 22.44 -4.37 -2.01
CA VAL A 391 21.98 -4.69 -3.38
C VAL A 391 22.94 -5.66 -4.05
N VAL A 392 24.25 -5.37 -4.06
CA VAL A 392 25.25 -6.26 -4.67
C VAL A 392 25.20 -7.66 -4.06
N LYS A 393 25.12 -7.75 -2.73
CA LYS A 393 25.01 -9.03 -2.03
C LYS A 393 23.77 -9.80 -2.45
N VAL A 394 22.61 -9.15 -2.49
CA VAL A 394 21.33 -9.78 -2.84
C VAL A 394 21.36 -10.24 -4.31
N LEU A 395 21.74 -9.36 -5.24
CA LEU A 395 21.78 -9.70 -6.65
C LEU A 395 22.77 -10.82 -6.95
N SER A 396 23.95 -10.82 -6.31
CA SER A 396 24.92 -11.94 -6.43
C SER A 396 24.32 -13.26 -5.92
N THR A 397 23.67 -13.22 -4.76
CA THR A 397 23.04 -14.40 -4.14
C THR A 397 21.94 -14.99 -5.03
N LEU A 398 21.18 -14.12 -5.71
CA LEU A 398 20.07 -14.51 -6.57
C LEU A 398 20.48 -14.76 -8.03
N GLN A 399 21.75 -14.57 -8.37
CA GLN A 399 22.30 -14.68 -9.73
C GLN A 399 21.59 -13.73 -10.70
N LEU A 400 21.49 -12.45 -10.32
CA LEU A 400 20.84 -11.37 -11.06
C LEU A 400 21.81 -10.22 -11.41
N LEU A 401 23.12 -10.44 -11.28
CA LEU A 401 24.19 -9.52 -11.70
C LEU A 401 24.76 -9.91 -13.06
#